data_AF-A0A226WN98-F1
#
_entry.id   AF-A0A226WN98-F1
#
_cell.length_a   1.000
_cell.length_b   1.000
_cell.length_c   1.000
_cell.angle_alpha   90.00
_cell.angle_beta   90.00
_cell.angle_gamma   90.00
#
_symmetry.space_group_name_H-M   'P 1'
#
loop_
_entity.id
_entity.type
_entity.pdbx_description
1 polymer ?
#
loop_
_entity_poly.entity_id
_entity_poly.type
_entity_poly.pdbx_seq_one_letter_code
_entity_poly.pdbx_strand_id
1 'polypeptide(L)' 'MAMPNLIPSSPGKTVVSAGAANYKGYNALAAGVTYRSENGKRLVNGAASVTQNGDAGVRAQAGYEF' A
#
# COMPACT_ATOMS: atom_id res chain seq x y z
N MET A 1 -9.95 -3.11 -3.09
CA MET A 1 -9.67 -4.44 -3.66
C MET A 1 -8.23 -4.59 -4.17
N ALA A 2 -7.64 -3.62 -4.90
CA ALA A 2 -6.28 -3.79 -5.46
C ALA A 2 -5.11 -3.33 -4.56
N MET A 3 -5.29 -2.33 -3.69
CA MET A 3 -4.17 -1.73 -2.94
C MET A 3 -3.59 -2.67 -1.86
N PRO A 4 -2.35 -3.17 -2.04
CA PRO A 4 -1.72 -4.05 -1.06
C PRO A 4 -1.28 -3.25 0.17
N ASN A 5 -1.42 -3.85 1.34
CA ASN A 5 -0.91 -3.29 2.60
C ASN A 5 0.07 -4.27 3.23
N LEU A 6 1.28 -4.34 2.66
CA LEU A 6 2.35 -5.18 3.16
C LEU A 6 3.21 -4.37 4.14
N ILE A 7 3.43 -4.90 5.33
CA ILE A 7 4.25 -4.28 6.38
C ILE A 7 5.66 -4.88 6.32
N PRO A 8 6.73 -4.06 6.35
CA PRO A 8 8.10 -4.57 6.43
C PRO A 8 8.31 -5.44 7.67
N SER A 9 8.90 -6.62 7.48
CA SER A 9 9.16 -7.60 8.55
C SER A 9 10.19 -7.12 9.58
N SER A 10 11.03 -6.14 9.22
CA SER A 10 12.04 -5.58 10.12
C SER A 10 12.05 -4.04 10.08
N PRO A 11 12.47 -3.37 11.18
CA PRO A 11 12.72 -1.93 11.20
C PRO A 11 13.75 -1.49 10.15
N GLY A 12 13.63 -0.24 9.68
CA GLY A 12 14.54 0.33 8.68
C GLY A 12 14.41 -0.28 7.29
N LYS A 13 13.27 -0.92 7.00
CA LYS A 13 13.00 -1.56 5.72
C LYS A 13 11.81 -0.90 5.03
N THR A 14 11.90 -0.91 3.71
CA THR A 14 10.83 -0.47 2.81
C THR A 14 10.33 -1.68 2.04
N VAL A 15 9.02 -1.84 1.97
CA VAL A 15 8.36 -2.82 1.11
C VAL A 15 7.66 -2.07 0.00
N VAL A 16 7.96 -2.45 -1.23
CA VAL A 16 7.19 -2.05 -2.42
C VAL A 16 6.24 -3.19 -2.74
N SER A 17 4.99 -2.86 -3.01
CA SER A 17 3.93 -3.81 -3.28
C SER A 17 3.18 -3.43 -4.55
N ALA A 18 2.75 -4.44 -5.30
CA ALA A 18 1.85 -4.28 -6.42
C ALA A 18 0.71 -5.27 -6.27
N GLY A 19 -0.50 -4.86 -6.63
CA GLY A 19 -1.71 -5.66 -6.51
C GLY A 19 -2.61 -5.48 -7.72
N ALA A 20 -3.21 -6.57 -8.15
CA ALA A 20 -4.27 -6.57 -9.14
C ALA A 20 -5.54 -7.11 -8.48
N ALA A 21 -6.69 -6.53 -8.80
CA ALA A 21 -7.97 -7.05 -8.37
C ALA A 21 -8.98 -6.98 -9.52
N ASN A 22 -9.85 -7.98 -9.58
CA ASN A 22 -11.01 -7.98 -10.46
C ASN A 22 -12.28 -7.99 -9.61
N TYR A 23 -13.24 -7.11 -9.91
CA TYR A 23 -14.55 -7.10 -9.25
C TYR A 23 -15.65 -6.86 -10.28
N LYS A 24 -16.60 -7.80 -10.38
CA LYS A 24 -17.73 -7.75 -11.33
C LYS A 24 -17.29 -7.43 -12.77
N GLY A 25 -16.17 -8.01 -13.23
CA GLY A 25 -15.62 -7.79 -14.57
C GLY A 25 -14.73 -6.54 -14.72
N TYR A 26 -14.65 -5.69 -13.69
CA TYR A 26 -13.76 -4.53 -13.69
C TYR A 26 -12.40 -4.88 -13.10
N ASN A 27 -11.33 -4.60 -13.87
CA ASN A 27 -9.96 -4.75 -13.41
C ASN A 27 -9.48 -3.49 -12.70
N ALA A 28 -8.67 -3.68 -11.67
CA ALA A 28 -8.01 -2.65 -10.90
C ALA A 28 -6.56 -3.04 -10.66
N LEU A 29 -5.65 -2.10 -10.87
CA LEU A 29 -4.24 -2.24 -10.58
C LEU A 29 -3.86 -1.26 -9.48
N ALA A 30 -2.94 -1.64 -8.62
CA ALA A 30 -2.45 -0.79 -7.55
C ALA A 30 -0.99 -1.03 -7.26
N ALA A 31 -0.32 0.01 -6.79
CA ALA A 31 1.02 -0.05 -6.24
C ALA A 31 1.03 0.63 -4.87
N GLY A 32 1.85 0.12 -3.97
CA GLY A 32 2.00 0.64 -2.61
C GLY A 32 3.45 0.60 -2.17
N VAL A 33 3.78 1.50 -1.26
CA VAL A 33 5.06 1.55 -0.56
C VAL A 33 4.77 1.65 0.93
N THR A 34 5.45 0.83 1.71
CA THR A 34 5.38 0.87 3.16
C THR A 34 6.78 0.98 3.71
N TYR A 35 7.02 2.00 4.52
CA TYR A 35 8.26 2.24 5.22
C TYR A 35 8.06 2.03 6.72
N ARG A 36 8.95 1.25 7.34
CA ARG A 36 9.06 1.15 8.80
C ARG A 36 10.36 1.81 9.22
N SER A 37 10.28 2.79 10.11
CA SER A 37 11.44 3.49 10.65
C SER A 37 12.40 2.54 11.37
N GLU A 38 13.68 2.89 11.43
CA GLU A 38 14.74 2.09 12.06
C GLU A 38 14.49 1.82 13.54
N ASN A 39 13.85 2.76 14.23
CA ASN A 39 13.44 2.55 15.61
C ASN A 39 12.21 1.64 15.75
N GLY A 40 11.63 1.17 14.64
CA GLY A 40 10.44 0.31 14.61
C GLY A 40 9.14 1.01 15.01
N LYS A 41 9.23 2.23 15.56
CA LYS A 41 8.12 2.98 16.17
C LYS A 41 7.22 3.69 15.17
N ARG A 42 7.73 4.00 13.98
CA ARG A 42 6.98 4.72 12.94
C ARG A 42 6.77 3.82 11.75
N LEU A 43 5.52 3.69 11.33
CA LEU A 43 5.13 2.98 10.12
C LEU A 43 4.37 3.96 9.22
N VAL A 44 4.78 4.08 7.96
CA VAL A 44 4.11 4.93 6.98
C VAL A 44 3.84 4.07 5.75
N ASN A 45 2.60 4.08 5.29
CA ASN A 45 2.15 3.40 4.07
C ASN A 45 1.52 4.42 3.13
N GLY A 46 1.88 4.34 1.85
CA GLY A 46 1.25 5.07 0.77
C GLY A 46 0.93 4.11 -0.36
N ALA A 47 -0.27 4.16 -0.93
CA ALA A 47 -0.64 3.36 -2.07
C ALA A 47 -1.54 4.13 -3.03
N ALA A 48 -1.45 3.80 -4.32
CA ALA A 48 -2.30 4.33 -5.37
C ALA A 48 -2.86 3.18 -6.20
N SER A 49 -4.07 3.35 -6.70
CA SER A 49 -4.71 2.38 -7.60
C SER A 49 -5.42 3.08 -8.74
N VAL A 50 -5.45 2.42 -9.88
CA VAL A 50 -6.23 2.81 -11.04
C VAL A 50 -7.12 1.65 -11.46
N THR A 51 -8.32 1.96 -11.88
CA THR A 51 -9.27 0.98 -12.41
C THR A 51 -9.41 1.14 -13.92
N GLN A 52 -9.85 0.07 -14.59
CA GLN A 52 -9.99 0.04 -16.04
C GLN A 52 -10.99 1.08 -16.59
N ASN A 53 -11.96 1.49 -15.77
CA ASN A 53 -12.94 2.54 -16.08
C ASN A 53 -12.42 3.97 -15.79
N GLY A 54 -11.16 4.13 -15.40
CA GLY A 54 -10.50 5.42 -15.24
C GLY A 54 -10.56 6.03 -13.83
N ASP A 55 -11.14 5.34 -12.85
CA ASP A 55 -11.11 5.80 -11.46
C ASP A 55 -9.72 5.61 -10.86
N ALA A 56 -9.25 6.64 -10.16
CA ALA A 56 -8.02 6.59 -9.38
C ALA A 56 -8.34 6.72 -7.89
N GLY A 57 -7.62 5.96 -7.07
CA GLY A 57 -7.71 6.03 -5.62
C GLY A 57 -6.32 6.14 -5.02
N VAL A 58 -6.21 6.89 -3.92
CA VAL A 58 -4.98 6.98 -3.12
C VAL A 58 -5.28 6.61 -1.67
N ARG A 59 -4.30 5.97 -1.02
CA ARG A 59 -4.30 5.64 0.40
C ARG A 59 -3.01 6.16 1.01
N ALA A 60 -3.14 6.86 2.13
CA ALA A 60 -2.03 7.13 3.02
C ALA A 60 -2.41 6.64 4.42
N GLN A 61 -1.49 5.97 5.10
CA GLN A 61 -1.65 5.50 6.47
C GLN A 61 -0.36 5.76 7.24
N ALA A 62 -0.50 6.23 8.47
CA ALA A 62 0.61 6.37 9.41
C ALA A 62 0.24 5.65 10.70
N GLY A 63 1.20 4.92 11.27
CA GLY A 63 1.10 4.23 12.54
C GLY A 63 2.28 4.59 13.43
N TYR A 64 2.03 4.70 14.73
CA TYR A 64 3.05 4.93 15.73
C TYR A 64 2.89 3.93 16.88
N GLU A 65 3.99 3.31 17.29
CA GLU A 65 4.05 2.33 18.39
C GLU A 65 4.83 2.96 19.57
N PHE A 66 4.21 2.95 20.75
CA PHE A 66 4.72 3.61 21.95
C PHE A 66 5.61 2.70 22.79
#